data_AF-H0Q482-F1
#
_entry.id   AF-H0Q482-F1
#
_cell.length_a   1.000
_cell.length_b   1.000
_cell.length_c   1.000
_cell.angle_alpha   90.00
_cell.angle_beta   90.00
_cell.angle_gamma   90.00
#
_symmetry.space_group_name_H-M   'P 1'
#
loop_
_entity.id
_entity.type
_entity.pdbx_description
1 polymer ?
#
loop_
_entity_poly.entity_id
_entity_poly.type
_entity_poly.pdbx_seq_one_letter_code
_entity_poly.pdbx_strand_id
1 'polypeptide(L)' 'MNGAPTPHDDRPERAGFLATLRAVLWSFIGVRRRKDYQRDARSLDPRAVVVAGLLAGIFFVLTLVVVVRLIVGSR' A
#
# COMPACT_ATOMS: atom_id res chain seq x y z
N MET A 1 21.38 -19.84 -40.27
CA MET A 1 21.39 -21.00 -39.34
C MET A 1 21.09 -20.48 -37.95
N ASN A 2 19.91 -20.86 -37.43
CA ASN A 2 19.51 -21.20 -36.04
C ASN A 2 20.29 -20.57 -34.84
N GLY A 3 19.66 -20.12 -33.75
CA GLY A 3 18.37 -20.56 -33.19
C GLY A 3 17.68 -19.49 -32.35
N ALA A 4 16.35 -19.62 -32.33
CA ALA A 4 15.42 -18.77 -31.61
C ALA A 4 15.54 -18.94 -30.08
N PRO A 5 15.19 -17.90 -29.30
CA PRO A 5 15.06 -17.99 -27.85
C PRO A 5 13.95 -18.96 -27.44
N THR A 6 14.21 -19.75 -26.39
CA THR A 6 13.22 -20.62 -25.77
C THR A 6 12.12 -19.78 -25.07
N PRO A 7 10.83 -20.09 -25.29
CA PRO A 7 9.76 -19.42 -24.57
C PRO A 7 9.85 -19.73 -23.07
N HIS A 8 10.06 -18.71 -22.24
CA HIS A 8 9.72 -18.81 -20.82
C HIS A 8 8.20 -18.65 -20.72
N ASP A 9 7.53 -19.62 -20.09
CA ASP A 9 6.08 -19.61 -19.85
C ASP A 9 5.75 -18.56 -18.78
N ASP A 10 5.74 -17.29 -19.17
CA ASP A 10 5.25 -16.16 -18.38
C ASP A 10 3.73 -16.06 -18.47
N ARG A 11 3.00 -17.14 -18.14
CA ARG A 11 1.55 -17.02 -17.94
C ARG A 11 1.32 -16.30 -16.61
N PRO A 12 0.76 -15.07 -16.60
CA PRO A 12 0.38 -14.44 -15.35
C PRO A 12 -0.73 -15.31 -14.73
N GLU A 13 -0.43 -16.00 -13.64
CA GLU A 13 -1.46 -16.53 -12.76
C GLU A 13 -2.40 -15.37 -12.46
N ARG A 14 -3.64 -15.48 -12.94
CA ARG A 14 -4.65 -14.43 -12.80
C ARG A 14 -4.66 -14.03 -11.34
N ALA A 15 -4.33 -12.78 -11.04
CA ALA A 15 -4.43 -12.25 -9.71
C ALA A 15 -5.88 -12.50 -9.24
N GLY A 16 -6.06 -13.49 -8.37
CA GLY A 16 -7.38 -13.89 -7.92
C GLY A 16 -8.08 -12.74 -7.20
N PHE A 17 -9.39 -12.83 -7.00
CA PHE A 17 -10.14 -11.86 -6.21
C PHE A 17 -9.49 -11.57 -4.84
N LEU A 18 -8.89 -12.58 -4.21
CA LEU A 18 -8.09 -12.43 -2.99
C LEU A 18 -6.82 -11.59 -3.18
N ALA A 19 -6.14 -11.67 -4.32
CA ALA A 19 -4.97 -10.85 -4.61
C ALA A 19 -5.37 -9.38 -4.81
N THR A 20 -6.50 -9.13 -5.46
CA THR A 20 -7.11 -7.79 -5.58
C THR A 20 -7.50 -7.25 -4.22
N LEU A 21 -8.18 -8.04 -3.37
CA LEU A 21 -8.51 -7.64 -2.01
C LEU A 21 -7.25 -7.34 -1.20
N ARG A 22 -6.23 -8.22 -1.27
CA ARG A 22 -4.94 -8.02 -0.59
C ARG A 22 -4.21 -6.76 -1.07
N ALA A 23 -4.26 -6.46 -2.37
CA ALA A 23 -3.70 -5.23 -2.94
C ALA A 23 -4.46 -3.98 -2.48
N VAL A 24 -5.78 -4.07 -2.38
CA VAL A 24 -6.64 -3.01 -1.83
C VAL A 24 -6.30 -2.77 -0.36
N LEU A 25 -6.19 -3.82 0.46
CA LEU A 25 -5.76 -3.70 1.87
C LEU A 25 -4.36 -3.10 2.01
N TRP A 26 -3.41 -3.48 1.14
CA TRP A 26 -2.06 -2.87 1.11
C TRP A 26 -2.10 -1.37 0.74
N SER A 27 -3.10 -0.96 -0.02
CA SER A 27 -3.33 0.44 -0.40
C SER A 27 -3.91 1.28 0.74
N PHE A 28 -4.74 0.68 1.60
CA PHE A 28 -5.24 1.34 2.82
C PHE A 28 -4.18 1.55 3.90
N ILE A 29 -3.17 0.66 3.95
CA ILE A 29 -2.04 0.79 4.87
C ILE A 29 -1.04 1.87 4.41
N GLY A 30 -1.01 2.22 3.12
CA GLY A 30 -0.32 3.44 2.65
C GLY A 30 1.21 3.45 2.73
N VAL A 31 1.88 2.31 3.01
CA VAL A 31 3.35 2.24 3.17
C VAL A 31 4.07 1.76 1.91
N ARG A 32 3.67 2.23 0.72
CA ARG A 32 4.45 1.95 -0.51
C ARG A 32 4.64 3.12 -1.47
N ARG A 33 5.00 4.30 -0.96
CA ARG A 33 5.68 5.36 -1.74
C ARG A 33 7.04 5.72 -1.15
N ARG A 34 8.00 4.80 -1.27
CA ARG A 34 9.45 5.09 -1.14
C ARG A 34 10.16 5.19 -2.49
N LYS A 35 9.46 5.28 -3.63
CA LYS A 35 10.12 5.20 -4.93
C LYS A 35 10.40 6.54 -5.61
N ASP A 36 9.71 7.62 -5.25
CA ASP A 36 9.92 8.93 -5.91
C ASP A 36 10.51 10.01 -4.99
N TYR A 37 10.85 9.66 -3.74
CA TYR A 37 11.43 10.59 -2.77
C TYR A 37 12.84 11.07 -3.14
N GLN A 38 13.59 10.33 -3.95
CA GLN A 38 15.00 10.65 -4.23
C GLN A 38 15.19 11.84 -5.19
N ARG A 39 14.13 12.28 -5.89
CA ARG A 39 14.23 13.40 -6.84
C ARG A 39 13.81 14.75 -6.25
N ASP A 40 12.91 14.75 -5.26
CA ASP A 40 12.39 15.95 -4.60
C ASP A 40 12.88 16.15 -3.15
N ALA A 41 13.60 15.19 -2.56
CA ALA A 41 14.18 15.29 -1.21
C ALA A 41 15.24 16.40 -1.02
N ARG A 42 15.60 17.13 -2.08
CA ARG A 42 16.47 18.31 -1.99
C ARG A 42 15.72 19.62 -1.74
N SER A 43 14.40 19.67 -1.90
CA SER A 43 13.62 20.90 -1.62
C SER A 43 12.35 20.73 -0.81
N LEU A 44 11.82 19.50 -0.61
CA LEU A 44 10.69 19.26 0.29
C LEU A 44 11.15 18.78 1.66
N ASP A 45 10.92 19.65 2.63
CA ASP A 45 11.17 19.49 4.05
C ASP A 45 10.77 18.11 4.63
N PRO A 46 11.74 17.30 5.11
CA PRO A 46 11.49 15.99 5.73
C PRO A 46 10.47 16.01 6.88
N ARG A 47 10.34 17.17 7.54
CA ARG A 47 9.34 17.46 8.58
C ARG A 47 7.89 17.28 8.10
N ALA A 48 7.56 17.67 6.86
CA ALA A 48 6.21 17.54 6.33
C ALA A 48 5.79 16.07 6.19
N VAL A 49 6.74 15.19 5.85
CA VAL A 49 6.54 13.74 5.72
C VAL A 49 6.23 13.10 7.06
N VAL A 50 6.97 13.51 8.10
CA VAL A 50 6.77 13.02 9.47
C VAL A 50 5.40 13.43 9.99
N VAL A 51 4.99 14.69 9.77
CA VAL A 51 3.67 15.19 10.18
C VAL A 51 2.56 14.47 9.41
N ALA A 52 2.70 14.30 8.09
CA ALA A 52 1.72 13.58 7.27
C ALA A 52 1.57 12.11 7.70
N GLY A 53 2.69 11.42 7.97
CA GLY A 53 2.67 10.05 8.47
C GLY A 53 2.05 9.93 9.85
N LEU A 54 2.31 10.89 10.74
CA LEU A 54 1.72 10.91 12.08
C LEU A 54 0.22 11.14 12.04
N LEU A 55 -0.25 12.12 11.25
CA LEU A 55 -1.67 12.40 11.08
C LEU A 55 -2.42 11.22 10.46
N ALA A 56 -1.85 10.61 9.42
CA ALA A 56 -2.43 9.42 8.79
C ALA A 56 -2.49 8.23 9.77
N GLY A 57 -1.44 8.02 10.56
CA GLY A 57 -1.40 6.97 11.59
C GLY A 57 -2.45 7.18 12.68
N ILE A 58 -2.60 8.41 13.19
CA ILE A 58 -3.62 8.75 14.19
C ILE A 58 -5.02 8.49 13.62
N PHE A 59 -5.28 8.96 12.41
CA PHE A 59 -6.58 8.78 11.75
C PHE A 59 -6.91 7.29 11.54
N PHE A 60 -5.92 6.49 11.14
CA PHE A 60 -6.08 5.04 10.98
C PHE A 60 -6.45 4.35 12.29
N VAL A 61 -5.75 4.68 13.38
CA VAL A 61 -6.05 4.13 14.72
C VAL A 61 -7.44 4.54 15.19
N LEU A 62 -7.81 5.81 15.04
CA LEU A 62 -9.15 6.30 15.42
C LEU A 62 -10.25 5.55 14.66
N THR A 63 -10.07 5.38 13.34
CA THR A 63 -11.01 4.65 12.50
C THR A 63 -11.20 3.22 13.01
N LEU A 64 -10.11 2.51 13.32
CA LEU A 64 -10.17 1.16 13.88
C LEU A 64 -10.91 1.13 15.22
N VAL A 65 -10.62 2.05 16.13
CA VAL A 65 -11.28 2.13 17.44
C VAL A 65 -12.78 2.37 17.29
N VAL A 66 -13.20 3.25 16.39
CA VAL A 66 -14.61 3.50 16.11
C VAL A 66 -15.29 2.23 15.59
N VAL A 67 -14.69 1.56 14.60
CA VAL A 67 -15.23 0.30 14.05
C VAL A 67 -15.37 -0.76 15.14
N VAL A 68 -14.35 -0.94 15.98
CA VAL A 68 -14.40 -1.90 17.10
C VAL A 68 -15.51 -1.56 18.08
N ARG A 69 -15.65 -0.27 18.44
CA ARG A 69 -16.73 0.17 19.33
C ARG A 69 -18.10 -0.09 18.75
N LEU A 70 -18.29 0.11 17.44
CA LEU A 70 -19.54 -0.20 16.75
C LEU A 70 -19.86 -1.71 16.79
N ILE A 71 -18.85 -2.57 16.58
CA ILE A 71 -19.02 -4.03 16.62
C ILE A 71 -19.32 -4.52 18.05
N VAL A 72 -18.60 -4.00 19.04
CA VAL A 72 -18.76 -4.41 20.45
C VAL A 72 -20.07 -3.90 21.03
N GLY A 73 -20.43 -2.64 20.75
CA GLY A 73 -21.69 -2.05 21.21
C GLY A 73 -22.93 -2.59 20.50
N SER A 74 -22.76 -3.38 19.44
CA SER A 74 -23.85 -4.07 18.72
C SER A 74 -24.18 -5.45 19.32
N ARG A 75 -23.56 -5.87 20.42
CA ARG A 75 -23.93 -7.05 21.20
C ARG A 75 -24.59 -6.66 22.52
#